data_AF-A0A2Z5X4D7-F1
#
_entry.id   AF-A0A2Z5X4D7-F1
#
_cell.length_a   1.000
_cell.length_b   1.000
_cell.length_c   1.000
_cell.angle_alpha   90.00
_cell.angle_beta   90.00
_cell.angle_gamma   90.00
#
_symmetry.space_group_name_H-M   'P 1'
#
loop_
_entity.id
_entity.type
_entity.pdbx_description
1 polymer ?
#
loop_
_entity_poly.entity_id
_entity_poly.type
_entity_poly.pdbx_seq_one_letter_code
_entity_poly.pdbx_strand_id
1 'polypeptide(L)'
;MSVNQGEKFSLIDAVYAPIFRYFVAFDRYQNFGFSDRTPKVNAWREALLQRPSVQQAVAENYYDLLDEFLKKRNSFLAELIK
;
A
#
# COMPACT_ATOMS: atom_id res chain seq x y z
N MET A 1 -23.28 -6.30 -5.79
CA MET A 1 -23.15 -4.92 -5.27
C MET A 1 -22.03 -4.25 -6.05
N SER A 2 -22.33 -3.40 -7.03
CA SER A 2 -21.32 -2.72 -7.83
C SER A 2 -20.77 -1.56 -7.01
N VAL A 3 -19.52 -1.67 -6.55
CA VAL A 3 -18.81 -0.55 -5.93
C VAL A 3 -18.41 0.38 -7.07
N ASN A 4 -19.04 1.55 -7.16
CA ASN A 4 -18.60 2.63 -8.04
C ASN A 4 -17.19 3.05 -7.59
N GLN A 5 -16.17 2.45 -8.22
CA GLN A 5 -14.83 3.03 -8.26
C GLN A 5 -15.02 4.39 -8.91
N GLY A 6 -14.87 5.50 -8.16
CA GLY A 6 -15.11 6.85 -8.68
C GLY A 6 -14.56 6.98 -10.10
N GLU A 7 -15.43 7.30 -11.06
CA GLU A 7 -15.16 7.14 -12.51
C GLU A 7 -13.93 7.93 -12.99
N LYS A 8 -13.43 8.86 -12.17
CA LYS A 8 -12.23 9.67 -12.42
C LYS A 8 -11.28 9.57 -11.24
N PHE A 9 -10.02 9.29 -11.56
CA PHE A 9 -8.90 9.37 -10.61
C PHE A 9 -8.75 10.80 -10.10
N SER A 10 -8.67 10.95 -8.79
CA SER A 10 -8.65 12.23 -8.09
C SER A 10 -7.32 12.47 -7.36
N LEU A 11 -7.14 13.68 -6.84
CA LEU A 11 -5.99 14.00 -6.00
C LEU A 11 -5.95 13.12 -4.73
N ILE A 12 -7.11 12.79 -4.16
CA ILE A 12 -7.19 11.92 -2.98
C ILE A 12 -6.67 10.51 -3.31
N ASP A 13 -6.97 9.99 -4.51
CA ASP A 13 -6.44 8.72 -4.95
C ASP A 13 -4.91 8.76 -5.10
N ALA A 14 -4.37 9.85 -5.66
CA ALA A 14 -2.94 10.05 -5.80
C ALA A 14 -2.21 10.12 -4.45
N VAL A 15 -2.83 10.72 -3.42
CA VAL A 15 -2.27 10.79 -2.06
C VAL A 15 -2.31 9.44 -1.35
N TYR A 16 -3.41 8.68 -1.49
CA TYR A 16 -3.58 7.42 -0.76
C TYR A 16 -2.92 6.22 -1.43
N ALA A 17 -2.72 6.23 -2.75
CA ALA A 17 -2.00 5.18 -3.45
C ALA A 17 -0.63 4.84 -2.84
N PRO A 18 0.28 5.79 -2.56
CA PRO A 18 1.54 5.47 -1.88
C PRO A 18 1.35 5.01 -0.44
N ILE A 19 0.36 5.54 0.31
CA ILE A 19 0.06 5.08 1.68
C ILE A 19 -0.34 3.61 1.68
N PHE A 20 -1.24 3.22 0.78
CA PHE A 20 -1.64 1.83 0.61
C PHE A 20 -0.51 0.91 0.19
N ARG A 21 0.47 1.42 -0.57
CA ARG A 21 1.68 0.66 -0.89
C ARG A 21 2.49 0.33 0.37
N TYR A 22 2.56 1.21 1.36
CA TYR A 22 3.18 0.89 2.65
C TYR A 22 2.43 -0.23 3.38
N PHE A 23 1.09 -0.26 3.33
CA PHE A 23 0.33 -1.33 3.95
C PHE A 23 0.65 -2.68 3.31
N VAL A 24 0.77 -2.75 1.98
CA VAL A 24 1.23 -3.96 1.28
C VAL A 24 2.64 -4.35 1.73
N ALA A 25 3.56 -3.39 1.87
CA ALA A 25 4.92 -3.67 2.33
C ALA A 25 4.92 -4.26 3.75
N PHE A 26 4.15 -3.67 4.66
CA PHE A 26 4.08 -4.10 6.06
C PHE A 26 3.39 -5.45 6.22
N ASP A 27 2.32 -5.70 5.45
CA ASP A 27 1.61 -6.98 5.45
C ASP A 27 2.50 -8.17 5.01
N ARG A 28 3.67 -7.93 4.38
CA ARG A 28 4.68 -8.97 4.08
C ARG A 28 5.40 -9.49 5.33
N TYR A 29 5.50 -8.69 6.39
CA TYR A 29 6.22 -9.07 7.61
C TYR A 29 5.29 -9.68 8.66
N GLN A 30 4.08 -9.16 8.75
CA GLN A 30 3.05 -9.63 9.68
C GLN A 30 1.67 -9.20 9.18
N ASN A 31 0.63 -10.00 9.46
CA ASN A 31 -0.75 -9.56 9.23
C ASN A 31 -1.16 -8.50 10.27
N PHE A 32 -1.21 -7.24 9.87
CA PHE A 32 -1.61 -6.10 10.73
C PHE A 32 -3.11 -5.83 10.71
N GLY A 33 -3.87 -6.45 9.79
CA GLY A 33 -5.32 -6.29 9.72
C GLY A 33 -5.79 -4.86 9.40
N PHE A 34 -5.00 -4.08 8.64
CA PHE A 34 -5.24 -2.65 8.40
C PHE A 34 -6.65 -2.31 7.89
N SER A 35 -7.31 -3.24 7.19
CA SER A 35 -8.62 -3.00 6.56
C SER A 35 -9.72 -3.99 6.95
N ASP A 36 -9.50 -4.79 8.01
CA ASP A 36 -10.40 -5.87 8.42
C ASP A 36 -11.81 -5.37 8.75
N ARG A 37 -11.92 -4.15 9.28
CA ARG A 37 -13.19 -3.53 9.68
C ARG A 37 -13.67 -2.45 8.72
N THR A 38 -13.00 -2.28 7.58
CA THR A 38 -13.25 -1.19 6.63
C THR A 38 -13.36 -1.73 5.20
N PRO A 39 -14.38 -2.57 4.87
CA PRO A 39 -14.46 -3.25 3.58
C PRO A 39 -14.52 -2.31 2.37
N LYS A 40 -15.08 -1.10 2.54
CA LYS A 40 -15.06 -0.05 1.50
C LYS A 40 -13.66 0.50 1.24
N VAL A 41 -12.86 0.68 2.29
CA VAL A 41 -11.46 1.13 2.19
C VAL A 41 -10.61 0.04 1.57
N ASN A 42 -10.85 -1.23 1.94
CA ASN A 42 -10.17 -2.35 1.30
C ASN A 42 -10.46 -2.39 -0.21
N ALA A 43 -11.74 -2.30 -0.61
CA ALA A 43 -12.11 -2.27 -2.02
C ALA A 43 -11.47 -1.10 -2.78
N TRP A 44 -11.38 0.08 -2.16
CA TRP A 44 -10.70 1.23 -2.73
C TRP A 44 -9.19 1.02 -2.85
N ARG A 45 -8.55 0.48 -1.81
CA ARG A 45 -7.13 0.09 -1.82
C ARG A 45 -6.82 -0.83 -2.99
N GLU A 46 -7.56 -1.93 -3.10
CA GLU A 46 -7.37 -2.90 -4.18
C GLU A 46 -7.55 -2.25 -5.55
N ALA A 47 -8.60 -1.43 -5.72
CA ALA A 47 -8.82 -0.70 -6.98
C ALA A 47 -7.67 0.24 -7.34
N LEU A 48 -7.12 0.99 -6.36
CA LEU A 48 -6.00 1.90 -6.61
C LEU A 48 -4.70 1.18 -6.96
N LEU A 49 -4.39 0.07 -6.28
CA LEU A 49 -3.16 -0.69 -6.51
C LEU A 49 -3.12 -1.40 -7.88
N GLN A 50 -4.29 -1.63 -8.50
CA GLN A 50 -4.38 -2.19 -9.85
C GLN A 50 -4.22 -1.15 -10.98
N ARG A 51 -4.15 0.16 -10.67
CA ARG A 51 -4.04 1.18 -11.71
C ARG A 51 -2.63 1.21 -12.32
N PRO A 52 -2.48 1.19 -13.65
CA PRO A 52 -1.16 1.29 -14.29
C PRO A 52 -0.37 2.53 -13.86
N SER A 53 -1.03 3.69 -13.75
CA SER A 53 -0.39 4.94 -13.31
C SER A 53 0.11 4.88 -11.87
N VAL A 54 -0.49 4.04 -11.02
CA VAL A 54 -0.03 3.83 -9.64
C VAL A 54 1.14 2.86 -9.63
N GLN A 55 1.02 1.72 -10.33
CA GLN A 55 2.08 0.71 -10.40
C GLN A 55 3.38 1.28 -11.00
N GLN A 56 3.27 2.03 -12.09
CA GLN A 56 4.42 2.62 -12.80
C GLN A 56 5.03 3.84 -12.11
N ALA A 57 4.43 4.34 -11.02
CA ALA A 57 4.94 5.49 -10.28
C ALA A 57 6.16 5.18 -9.39
N VAL A 58 6.55 3.91 -9.30
CA VAL A 58 7.72 3.46 -8.53
C VAL A 58 8.54 2.46 -9.35
N ALA A 59 9.81 2.30 -9.00
CA ALA A 59 10.66 1.28 -9.60
C ALA A 59 10.17 -0.14 -9.23
N GLU A 60 10.50 -1.13 -10.06
CA GLU A 60 10.11 -2.53 -9.84
C GLU A 60 10.63 -3.09 -8.51
N ASN A 61 11.83 -2.68 -8.10
CA ASN A 61 12.47 -3.07 -6.83
C ASN A 61 12.10 -2.16 -5.65
N TYR A 62 10.99 -1.40 -5.73
CA TYR A 62 10.58 -0.46 -4.69
C TYR A 62 10.50 -1.11 -3.30
N TYR A 63 9.93 -2.31 -3.20
CA TYR A 63 9.77 -2.98 -1.91
C TYR A 63 11.11 -3.36 -1.30
N ASP A 64 12.09 -3.79 -2.09
CA ASP A 64 13.44 -4.10 -1.60
C ASP A 64 14.13 -2.83 -1.09
N LEU A 65 14.01 -1.72 -1.82
CA LEU A 65 14.54 -0.42 -1.37
C LEU A 65 13.90 0.06 -0.08
N LEU A 66 12.59 -0.18 0.08
CA LEU A 66 11.86 0.16 1.30
C LEU A 66 12.27 -0.75 2.47
N ASP A 67 12.46 -2.05 2.24
CA ASP A 67 12.96 -3.00 3.24
C ASP A 67 14.32 -2.53 3.78
N GLU A 68 15.25 -2.18 2.88
CA GLU A 68 16.57 -1.63 3.22
C GLU A 68 16.50 -0.31 4.00
N PHE A 69 15.57 0.57 3.62
CA PHE A 69 15.34 1.82 4.34
C PHE A 69 14.81 1.58 5.77
N LEU A 70 13.87 0.64 5.93
CA LEU A 70 13.25 0.33 7.22
C LEU A 70 14.21 -0.42 8.14
N LYS A 71 15.02 -1.36 7.64
CA LYS A 71 16.06 -2.05 8.42
C LYS A 71 17.04 -1.09 9.09
N LYS A 72 17.32 0.05 8.46
CA LYS A 72 18.20 1.11 8.99
C LYS A 72 17.53 1.96 10.07
N ARG A 73 16.24 1.78 10.34
CA ARG A 73 15.50 2.46 11.40
C ARG A 73 15.52 1.57 12.64
N ASN A 74 16.10 2.04 13.75
CA ASN A 74 16.01 1.34 15.03
C ASN A 74 14.56 1.35 15.56
N SER A 75 13.74 0.43 15.09
CA SER A 75 12.29 0.43 15.26
C SER A 75 11.73 -0.99 15.29
N PHE A 76 10.53 -1.16 15.85
CA PHE A 76 9.86 -2.46 15.89
C PHE A 76 9.71 -3.10 14.49
N LEU A 77 9.41 -2.30 13.46
CA LEU A 77 9.33 -2.83 12.10
C LEU A 77 10.67 -3.41 11.65
N ALA A 78 11.80 -2.77 11.95
CA ALA A 78 13.11 -3.29 11.57
C ALA A 78 13.42 -4.65 12.21
N GLU A 79 12.93 -4.91 13.42
CA GLU A 79 13.07 -6.21 14.09
C GLU A 79 12.24 -7.33 13.40
N LEU A 80 11.18 -6.97 12.67
CA LEU A 80 10.34 -7.93 11.95
C LEU A 80 10.86 -8.27 10.55
N ILE A 81 11.69 -7.42 9.96
CA ILE A 81 12.20 -7.59 8.60
C ILE A 81 13.44 -8.49 8.63
N LYS A 82 13.31 -9.70 8.08
CA LYS A 82 14.40 -10.68 7.96
C LYS A 82 15.44 -10.28 6.91
#